data_AF-A0A1X0BDG6-F1
#
_entry.id   AF-A0A1X0BDG6-F1
#
_cell.length_a   1.000
_cell.length_b   1.000
_cell.length_c   1.000
_cell.angle_alpha   90.00
_cell.angle_beta   90.00
_cell.angle_gamma   90.00
#
_symmetry.space_group_name_H-M   'P 1'
#
loop_
_entity.id
_entity.type
_entity.pdbx_description
1 polymer ?
#
loop_
_entity_poly.entity_id
_entity_poly.type
_entity_poly.pdbx_seq_one_letter_code
_entity_poly.pdbx_strand_id
1 'polypeptide(L)'
;MSGPQLLGAEVYARVHSAVLSTVTAASIGAVVIAPVTPPAQVVAPRVVGEQVRLAAAPAFGAIPIAFLQNQATYCSLICPFVVQGAVTVPLGVVQAPGAFLNSLGANGSLTRAIGAAAAAVTGPANAAAEGIILNDVFHVVPKAFNNLEVTVVQLSDVGAALLTPGQLPGAIDTARQTILTALHQPLPPPDPTQTGAHTLPQVVAVEAIKVSAAVAFQAGELVLLGVVQTANAGAQELADTGNPVAAVEAAATQAADVVHVASTIVKDSVDTAVANIRAAAKQELPAAHSARLPVAPPATHASVAEVKTGDVVKPDKPLTARSVTDRVDRVVKSVVDSHAKTLHLNKSESTTDTKGRHAR
;
A
#
# COMPACT_ATOMS: atom_id res chain seq x y z
N MET A 1 35.06 -4.07 31.44
CA MET A 1 34.63 -5.17 30.54
C MET A 1 33.18 -4.92 30.21
N SER A 2 32.93 -4.20 29.12
CA SER A 2 31.60 -3.74 28.70
C SER A 2 31.29 -4.42 27.38
N GLY A 3 30.16 -5.12 27.31
CA GLY A 3 29.78 -5.98 26.19
C GLY A 3 29.15 -5.21 25.02
N PRO A 4 29.11 -5.81 23.82
CA PRO A 4 28.39 -5.27 22.67
C PRO A 4 26.94 -5.78 22.67
N GLN A 5 26.01 -4.98 23.20
CA GLN A 5 24.59 -5.12 22.93
C GLN A 5 24.05 -3.72 22.64
N LEU A 6 23.88 -3.34 21.37
CA LEU A 6 23.05 -2.18 20.97
C LEU A 6 22.87 -1.98 19.46
N LEU A 7 23.64 -2.65 18.59
CA LEU A 7 23.59 -2.37 17.14
C LEU A 7 22.39 -2.97 16.38
N GLY A 8 21.69 -3.97 16.92
CA GLY A 8 20.56 -4.61 16.23
C GLY A 8 19.23 -3.85 16.35
N ALA A 9 19.00 -3.18 17.48
CA ALA A 9 17.72 -2.52 17.76
C ALA A 9 17.58 -1.15 17.06
N GLU A 10 18.69 -0.44 16.82
CA GLU A 10 18.67 0.85 16.13
C GLU A 10 18.40 0.73 14.62
N VAL A 11 18.83 -0.36 13.99
CA VAL A 11 18.60 -0.59 12.55
C VAL A 11 17.11 -0.91 12.29
N TYR A 12 16.48 -1.69 13.18
CA TYR A 12 15.05 -2.01 13.08
C TYR A 12 14.17 -0.77 13.31
N ALA A 13 14.56 0.12 14.23
CA ALA A 13 13.85 1.37 14.49
C ALA A 13 14.00 2.41 13.36
N ARG A 14 15.14 2.48 12.68
CA ARG A 14 15.35 3.42 11.56
C ARG A 14 14.64 3.01 10.28
N VAL A 15 14.49 1.71 10.00
CA VAL A 15 13.73 1.24 8.82
C VAL A 15 12.23 1.50 8.99
N HIS A 16 11.69 1.31 10.20
CA HIS A 16 10.30 1.69 10.53
C HIS A 16 10.03 3.20 10.33
N SER A 17 11.01 4.05 10.64
CA SER A 17 10.83 5.52 10.59
C SER A 17 10.92 6.12 9.18
N ALA A 18 11.52 5.42 8.21
CA ALA A 18 11.60 5.89 6.83
C ALA A 18 10.35 5.58 6.01
N VAL A 19 9.67 4.46 6.30
CA VAL A 19 8.45 4.02 5.59
C VAL A 19 7.21 4.78 6.07
N LEU A 20 7.16 5.21 7.33
CA LEU A 20 6.04 5.99 7.88
C LEU A 20 6.05 7.48 7.48
N SER A 21 7.17 8.02 7.00
CA SER A 21 7.31 9.47 6.73
C SER A 21 6.86 9.89 5.31
N THR A 22 6.60 8.94 4.40
CA THR A 22 6.16 9.22 3.02
C THR A 22 4.63 9.18 2.84
N VAL A 23 3.85 8.76 3.85
CA VAL A 23 2.41 8.51 3.70
C VAL A 23 1.53 9.70 4.12
N THR A 24 2.07 10.73 4.77
CA THR A 24 1.29 11.87 5.31
C THR A 24 1.03 13.03 4.33
N ALA A 25 1.44 12.93 3.06
CA ALA A 25 1.43 14.08 2.14
C ALA A 25 0.29 14.10 1.10
N ALA A 26 -0.78 13.30 1.24
CA ALA A 26 -1.83 13.21 0.21
C ALA A 26 -3.28 13.27 0.73
N SER A 27 -3.55 13.98 1.82
CA SER A 27 -4.94 14.21 2.27
C SER A 27 -5.15 15.60 2.87
N ILE A 28 -5.20 16.61 2.00
CA ILE A 28 -5.89 17.88 2.30
C ILE A 28 -6.90 18.10 1.19
N GLY A 29 -8.10 17.54 1.38
CA GLY A 29 -9.29 17.89 0.60
C GLY A 29 -9.95 19.12 1.22
N ALA A 30 -10.12 20.17 0.41
CA ALA A 30 -10.65 21.46 0.82
C ALA A 30 -12.07 21.37 1.41
N VAL A 31 -12.24 21.85 2.64
CA VAL A 31 -13.56 22.15 3.23
C VAL A 31 -14.00 23.51 2.69
N VAL A 32 -14.97 23.52 1.78
CA VAL A 32 -15.63 24.76 1.35
C VAL A 32 -16.78 25.04 2.32
N ILE A 33 -16.60 26.04 3.19
CA ILE A 33 -17.69 26.58 4.01
C ILE A 33 -18.50 27.54 3.13
N ALA A 34 -19.72 27.15 2.77
CA ALA A 34 -20.65 28.04 2.07
C ALA A 34 -21.36 28.98 3.06
N PRO A 35 -21.68 30.24 2.67
CA PRO A 35 -22.35 31.19 3.55
C PRO A 35 -23.82 30.83 3.79
N VAL A 36 -24.24 30.89 5.05
CA VAL A 36 -25.62 30.66 5.49
C VAL A 36 -26.50 31.84 5.05
N THR A 37 -27.53 31.57 4.26
CA THR A 37 -28.62 32.52 3.96
C THR A 37 -29.88 32.17 4.77
N PRO A 38 -30.69 33.16 5.17
CA PRO A 38 -31.85 32.95 6.05
C PRO A 38 -32.98 32.16 5.35
N PRO A 39 -33.84 31.45 6.11
CA PRO A 39 -34.74 30.45 5.56
C PRO A 39 -35.90 31.06 4.75
N ALA A 40 -36.13 30.48 3.56
CA ALA A 40 -37.35 30.70 2.79
C ALA A 40 -38.55 29.99 3.44
N GLN A 41 -39.74 30.59 3.30
CA GLN A 41 -40.99 30.15 3.92
C GLN A 41 -41.37 28.71 3.53
N VAL A 42 -41.72 27.92 4.53
CA VAL A 42 -42.11 26.51 4.41
C VAL A 42 -43.48 26.40 3.75
N VAL A 43 -43.51 25.97 2.48
CA VAL A 43 -44.71 25.38 1.87
C VAL A 43 -44.68 23.90 2.19
N ALA A 44 -45.67 23.41 2.93
CA ALA A 44 -45.75 22.01 3.34
C ALA A 44 -45.79 21.07 2.11
N PRO A 45 -44.87 20.09 2.00
CA PRO A 45 -44.87 19.19 0.86
C PRO A 45 -46.04 18.20 0.93
N ARG A 46 -46.60 17.92 -0.24
CA ARG A 46 -47.65 16.90 -0.44
C ARG A 46 -47.07 15.54 -0.06
N VAL A 47 -47.66 14.89 0.94
CA VAL A 47 -47.26 13.54 1.37
C VAL A 47 -47.65 12.54 0.28
N VAL A 48 -46.67 12.10 -0.50
CA VAL A 48 -46.80 10.93 -1.38
C VAL A 48 -46.28 9.74 -0.58
N GLY A 49 -47.19 8.87 -0.15
CA GLY A 49 -46.85 7.64 0.55
C GLY A 49 -46.30 6.62 -0.42
N GLU A 50 -44.99 6.65 -0.67
CA GLU A 50 -44.30 5.54 -1.29
C GLU A 50 -44.12 4.44 -0.23
N GLN A 51 -44.59 3.22 -0.52
CA GLN A 51 -44.37 2.06 0.35
C GLN A 51 -42.89 1.68 0.30
N VAL A 52 -42.09 2.27 1.19
CA VAL A 52 -40.71 1.85 1.44
C VAL A 52 -40.76 0.44 2.00
N ARG A 53 -40.43 -0.56 1.18
CA ARG A 53 -39.98 -1.86 1.68
C ARG A 53 -38.67 -1.62 2.42
N LEU A 54 -38.71 -1.50 3.74
CA LEU A 54 -37.51 -1.54 4.58
C LEU A 54 -36.90 -2.95 4.45
N ALA A 55 -35.97 -3.14 3.52
CA ALA A 55 -34.91 -4.09 3.78
C ALA A 55 -34.27 -3.63 5.09
N ALA A 56 -34.25 -4.48 6.12
CA ALA A 56 -33.73 -4.09 7.42
C ALA A 56 -32.31 -3.54 7.24
N ALA A 57 -32.14 -2.23 7.48
CA ALA A 57 -30.82 -1.62 7.49
C ALA A 57 -29.93 -2.39 8.47
N PRO A 58 -28.62 -2.49 8.24
CA PRO A 58 -27.72 -3.18 9.16
C PRO A 58 -27.95 -2.73 10.59
N ALA A 59 -27.85 -3.65 11.54
CA ALA A 59 -27.94 -3.29 12.96
C ALA A 59 -26.91 -2.20 13.29
N PHE A 60 -27.29 -1.27 14.17
CA PHE A 60 -26.33 -0.29 14.68
C PHE A 60 -25.14 -1.03 15.31
N GLY A 61 -23.92 -0.64 14.94
CA GLY A 61 -22.70 -1.30 15.39
C GLY A 61 -22.26 -2.52 14.57
N ALA A 62 -23.00 -2.98 13.55
CA ALA A 62 -22.61 -4.14 12.75
C ALA A 62 -21.25 -3.97 12.06
N ILE A 63 -20.96 -2.78 11.51
CA ILE A 63 -19.68 -2.45 10.86
C ILE A 63 -18.49 -2.53 11.85
N PRO A 64 -18.48 -1.81 12.99
CA PRO A 64 -17.36 -1.91 13.92
C PRO A 64 -17.19 -3.31 14.51
N ILE A 65 -18.28 -4.06 14.73
CA ILE A 65 -18.20 -5.46 15.17
C ILE A 65 -17.52 -6.33 14.10
N ALA A 66 -17.96 -6.24 12.84
CA ALA A 66 -17.38 -7.00 11.74
C ALA A 66 -15.90 -6.63 11.51
N PHE A 67 -15.54 -5.35 11.68
CA PHE A 67 -14.14 -4.91 11.67
C PHE A 67 -13.31 -5.58 12.76
N LEU A 68 -13.79 -5.60 14.01
CA LEU A 68 -13.10 -6.27 15.12
C LEU A 68 -12.97 -7.78 14.90
N GLN A 69 -13.98 -8.42 14.33
CA GLN A 69 -13.93 -9.84 13.95
C GLN A 69 -12.87 -10.11 12.87
N ASN A 70 -12.73 -9.20 11.90
CA ASN A 70 -11.65 -9.27 10.92
C ASN A 70 -10.28 -9.17 11.59
N GLN A 71 -10.07 -8.25 12.55
CA GLN A 71 -8.81 -8.15 13.29
C GLN A 71 -8.47 -9.45 14.04
N ALA A 72 -9.47 -10.09 14.68
CA ALA A 72 -9.28 -11.37 15.34
C ALA A 72 -8.94 -12.49 14.34
N THR A 73 -9.60 -12.51 13.18
CA THR A 73 -9.34 -13.48 12.12
C THR A 73 -7.95 -13.30 11.52
N TYR A 74 -7.53 -12.07 11.23
CA TYR A 74 -6.19 -11.75 10.73
C TYR A 74 -5.11 -12.19 11.72
N CYS A 75 -5.28 -11.87 13.01
CA CYS A 75 -4.37 -12.37 14.04
C CYS A 75 -4.38 -13.90 14.11
N SER A 76 -5.52 -14.59 13.99
CA SER A 76 -5.52 -16.05 14.05
C SER A 76 -4.66 -16.72 12.96
N LEU A 77 -4.44 -16.06 11.82
CA LEU A 77 -3.55 -16.50 10.75
C LEU A 77 -2.08 -16.18 11.04
N ILE A 78 -1.78 -14.97 11.53
CA ILE A 78 -0.41 -14.45 11.66
C ILE A 78 0.20 -14.75 13.05
N CYS A 79 -0.60 -14.65 14.10
CA CYS A 79 -0.16 -14.76 15.50
C CYS A 79 0.49 -16.11 15.86
N PRO A 80 0.13 -17.27 15.29
CA PRO A 80 0.89 -18.50 15.49
C PRO A 80 2.36 -18.38 15.11
N PHE A 81 2.67 -17.66 14.04
CA PHE A 81 4.04 -17.44 13.56
C PHE A 81 4.78 -16.38 14.39
N VAL A 82 4.06 -15.39 14.94
CA VAL A 82 4.62 -14.47 15.94
C VAL A 82 5.06 -15.22 17.19
N VAL A 83 4.19 -16.11 17.71
CA VAL A 83 4.51 -16.96 18.86
C VAL A 83 5.66 -17.91 18.52
N GLN A 84 5.64 -18.52 17.33
CA GLN A 84 6.75 -19.33 16.83
C GLN A 84 8.06 -18.55 16.88
N GLY A 85 8.13 -17.36 16.28
CA GLY A 85 9.34 -16.54 16.28
C GLY A 85 9.79 -16.13 17.68
N ALA A 86 8.84 -15.73 18.53
CA ALA A 86 9.11 -15.34 19.92
C ALA A 86 9.70 -16.49 20.77
N VAL A 87 9.46 -17.74 20.40
CA VAL A 87 9.98 -18.92 21.11
C VAL A 87 11.22 -19.47 20.42
N THR A 88 11.18 -19.70 19.12
CA THR A 88 12.22 -20.43 18.40
C THR A 88 13.47 -19.61 18.16
N VAL A 89 13.37 -18.28 18.02
CA VAL A 89 14.55 -17.42 17.86
C VAL A 89 15.39 -17.37 19.15
N PRO A 90 14.82 -17.11 20.34
CA PRO A 90 15.60 -17.20 21.58
C PRO A 90 16.19 -18.58 21.84
N LEU A 91 15.46 -19.66 21.51
CA LEU A 91 16.00 -21.02 21.59
C LEU A 91 17.20 -21.20 20.65
N GLY A 92 17.11 -20.69 19.42
CA GLY A 92 18.21 -20.68 18.46
C GLY A 92 19.45 -19.96 19.02
N VAL A 93 19.26 -18.83 19.69
CA VAL A 93 20.36 -18.08 20.35
C VAL A 93 21.00 -18.92 21.46
N VAL A 94 20.19 -19.60 22.28
CA VAL A 94 20.69 -20.49 23.35
C VAL A 94 21.43 -21.70 22.76
N GLN A 95 20.99 -22.20 21.59
CA GLN A 95 21.59 -23.36 20.92
C GLN A 95 22.82 -23.01 20.08
N ALA A 96 23.01 -21.76 19.70
CA ALA A 96 24.09 -21.31 18.82
C ALA A 96 25.50 -21.74 19.29
N PRO A 97 25.88 -21.67 20.59
CA PRO A 97 27.18 -22.17 21.05
C PRO A 97 27.34 -23.68 20.83
N GLY A 98 26.26 -24.45 21.01
CA GLY A 98 26.26 -25.89 20.74
C GLY A 98 26.43 -26.19 19.25
N ALA A 99 25.69 -25.49 18.38
CA ALA A 99 25.82 -25.61 16.93
C ALA A 99 27.25 -25.26 16.45
N PHE A 100 27.85 -24.22 17.02
CA PHE A 100 29.24 -23.84 16.77
C PHE A 100 30.20 -24.98 17.14
N LEU A 101 30.17 -25.45 18.40
CA LEU A 101 31.10 -26.47 18.89
C LEU A 101 30.95 -27.79 18.14
N ASN A 102 29.70 -28.19 17.84
CA ASN A 102 29.43 -29.40 17.06
C ASN A 102 29.98 -29.29 15.64
N SER A 103 29.74 -28.18 14.95
CA SER A 103 30.26 -27.96 13.60
C SER A 103 31.78 -27.87 13.56
N LEU A 104 32.40 -27.21 14.55
CA LEU A 104 33.84 -27.14 14.70
C LEU A 104 34.45 -28.53 14.95
N GLY A 105 33.86 -29.33 15.83
CA GLY A 105 34.32 -30.68 16.12
C GLY A 105 34.17 -31.63 14.92
N ALA A 106 33.08 -31.50 14.15
CA ALA A 106 32.81 -32.36 13.00
C ALA A 106 33.66 -32.00 11.76
N ASN A 107 33.90 -30.71 11.51
CA ASN A 107 34.51 -30.24 10.27
C ASN A 107 35.93 -29.68 10.44
N GLY A 108 36.34 -29.33 11.66
CA GLY A 108 37.60 -28.61 11.92
C GLY A 108 37.64 -27.18 11.37
N SER A 109 36.54 -26.66 10.82
CA SER A 109 36.47 -25.35 10.16
C SER A 109 35.77 -24.31 11.04
N LEU A 110 36.51 -23.25 11.40
CA LEU A 110 35.97 -22.12 12.16
C LEU A 110 34.86 -21.39 11.40
N THR A 111 35.00 -21.19 10.09
CA THR A 111 34.01 -20.48 9.28
C THR A 111 32.71 -21.25 9.19
N ARG A 112 32.76 -22.57 8.99
CA ARG A 112 31.57 -23.45 9.04
C ARG A 112 30.93 -23.43 10.42
N ALA A 113 31.73 -23.38 11.48
CA ALA A 113 31.21 -23.29 12.84
C ALA A 113 30.46 -21.98 13.09
N ILE A 114 31.00 -20.85 12.59
CA ILE A 114 30.32 -19.54 12.64
C ILE A 114 29.01 -19.58 11.83
N GLY A 115 29.05 -20.10 10.61
CA GLY A 115 27.86 -20.27 9.77
C GLY A 115 26.78 -21.08 10.47
N ALA A 116 27.14 -22.23 11.05
CA ALA A 116 26.21 -23.09 11.79
C ALA A 116 25.60 -22.38 13.02
N ALA A 117 26.40 -21.62 13.76
CA ALA A 117 25.93 -20.82 14.89
C ALA A 117 24.93 -19.72 14.45
N ALA A 118 25.23 -19.04 13.34
CA ALA A 118 24.35 -18.03 12.77
C ALA A 118 23.04 -18.65 12.26
N ALA A 119 23.13 -19.77 11.52
CA ALA A 119 21.99 -20.50 10.97
C ALA A 119 21.03 -21.00 12.06
N ALA A 120 21.54 -21.34 13.25
CA ALA A 120 20.71 -21.70 14.41
C ALA A 120 19.75 -20.58 14.84
N VAL A 121 20.07 -19.32 14.54
CA VAL A 121 19.23 -18.15 14.85
C VAL A 121 18.45 -17.68 13.64
N THR A 122 19.13 -17.53 12.50
CA THR A 122 18.54 -16.97 11.27
C THR A 122 17.51 -17.92 10.63
N GLY A 123 17.67 -19.25 10.77
CA GLY A 123 16.71 -20.23 10.28
C GLY A 123 15.33 -20.10 10.93
N PRO A 124 15.24 -20.18 12.28
CA PRO A 124 13.98 -19.94 12.99
C PRO A 124 13.38 -18.56 12.75
N ALA A 125 14.22 -17.52 12.67
CA ALA A 125 13.77 -16.16 12.36
C ALA A 125 13.14 -16.09 10.96
N ASN A 126 13.78 -16.71 9.96
CA ASN A 126 13.28 -16.77 8.60
C ASN A 126 11.94 -17.50 8.52
N ALA A 127 11.82 -18.67 9.15
CA ALA A 127 10.59 -19.44 9.15
C ALA A 127 9.41 -18.69 9.80
N ALA A 128 9.67 -17.96 10.89
CA ALA A 128 8.66 -17.13 11.52
C ALA A 128 8.28 -15.92 10.65
N ALA A 129 9.27 -15.20 10.10
CA ALA A 129 9.04 -14.04 9.24
C ALA A 129 8.26 -14.43 7.97
N GLU A 130 8.60 -15.55 7.34
CA GLU A 130 7.91 -16.06 6.16
C GLU A 130 6.44 -16.37 6.46
N GLY A 131 6.18 -17.08 7.56
CA GLY A 131 4.80 -17.35 7.99
C GLY A 131 4.00 -16.08 8.31
N ILE A 132 4.62 -15.08 8.93
CA ILE A 132 3.96 -13.79 9.20
C ILE A 132 3.67 -13.06 7.89
N ILE A 133 4.70 -12.81 7.09
CA ILE A 133 4.65 -11.89 5.95
C ILE A 133 3.85 -12.50 4.81
N LEU A 134 4.01 -13.78 4.50
CA LEU A 134 3.27 -14.38 3.38
C LEU A 134 1.77 -14.48 3.69
N ASN A 135 1.39 -14.74 4.95
CA ASN A 135 -0.03 -14.72 5.34
C ASN A 135 -0.61 -13.30 5.32
N ASP A 136 0.19 -12.29 5.69
CA ASP A 136 -0.26 -10.89 5.64
C ASP A 136 -0.43 -10.46 4.17
N VAL A 137 0.65 -10.51 3.37
CA VAL A 137 0.71 -10.08 1.96
C VAL A 137 -0.31 -10.78 1.08
N PHE A 138 -0.52 -12.09 1.24
CA PHE A 138 -1.34 -12.87 0.29
C PHE A 138 -2.77 -13.16 0.78
N HIS A 139 -3.10 -12.87 2.04
CA HIS A 139 -4.45 -13.11 2.56
C HIS A 139 -5.06 -11.87 3.22
N VAL A 140 -4.37 -11.28 4.20
CA VAL A 140 -4.91 -10.18 4.98
C VAL A 140 -4.93 -8.88 4.17
N VAL A 141 -3.81 -8.50 3.56
CA VAL A 141 -3.65 -7.28 2.76
C VAL A 141 -4.70 -7.22 1.63
N PRO A 142 -4.89 -8.25 0.78
CA PRO A 142 -5.90 -8.19 -0.29
C PRO A 142 -7.32 -7.95 0.23
N LYS A 143 -7.71 -8.60 1.33
CA LYS A 143 -9.04 -8.40 1.93
C LYS A 143 -9.18 -7.02 2.56
N ALA A 144 -8.18 -6.58 3.32
CA ALA A 144 -8.20 -5.28 3.98
C ALA A 144 -8.31 -4.14 2.96
N PHE A 145 -7.56 -4.23 1.86
CA PHE A 145 -7.60 -3.23 0.79
C PHE A 145 -8.88 -3.31 -0.03
N ASN A 146 -9.42 -4.50 -0.31
CA ASN A 146 -10.75 -4.61 -0.93
C ASN A 146 -11.84 -3.92 -0.08
N ASN A 147 -11.81 -4.10 1.24
CA ASN A 147 -12.74 -3.42 2.16
C ASN A 147 -12.57 -1.90 2.12
N LEU A 148 -11.33 -1.41 2.03
CA LEU A 148 -11.04 0.01 1.90
C LEU A 148 -11.54 0.57 0.56
N GLU A 149 -11.27 -0.13 -0.55
CA GLU A 149 -11.72 0.25 -1.89
C GLU A 149 -13.25 0.34 -1.96
N VAL A 150 -13.96 -0.68 -1.47
CA VAL A 150 -15.43 -0.66 -1.36
C VAL A 150 -15.87 0.52 -0.52
N THR A 151 -15.28 0.72 0.66
CA THR A 151 -15.66 1.82 1.56
C THR A 151 -15.48 3.18 0.89
N VAL A 152 -14.37 3.41 0.18
CA VAL A 152 -14.08 4.67 -0.51
C VAL A 152 -15.08 4.94 -1.63
N VAL A 153 -15.43 3.93 -2.45
CA VAL A 153 -16.43 4.10 -3.51
C VAL A 153 -17.80 4.40 -2.91
N GLN A 154 -18.23 3.63 -1.90
CA GLN A 154 -19.54 3.82 -1.27
C GLN A 154 -19.67 5.18 -0.57
N LEU A 155 -18.60 5.68 0.06
CA LEU A 155 -18.59 7.03 0.64
C LEU A 155 -18.61 8.12 -0.44
N SER A 156 -17.97 7.89 -1.59
CA SER A 156 -18.07 8.79 -2.75
C SER A 156 -19.50 8.85 -3.28
N ASP A 157 -20.22 7.73 -3.35
CA ASP A 157 -21.62 7.67 -3.80
C ASP A 157 -22.55 8.42 -2.83
N VAL A 158 -22.35 8.24 -1.51
CA VAL A 158 -23.05 9.02 -0.47
C VAL A 158 -22.76 10.51 -0.60
N GLY A 159 -21.49 10.88 -0.84
CA GLY A 159 -21.09 12.27 -1.06
C GLY A 159 -21.76 12.89 -2.29
N ALA A 160 -21.85 12.15 -3.40
CA ALA A 160 -22.57 12.61 -4.59
C ALA A 160 -24.08 12.79 -4.31
N ALA A 161 -24.68 11.91 -3.51
CA ALA A 161 -26.09 12.00 -3.12
C ALA A 161 -26.43 13.21 -2.23
N LEU A 162 -25.45 13.90 -1.64
CA LEU A 162 -25.67 15.18 -0.93
C LEU A 162 -26.25 16.27 -1.84
N LEU A 163 -25.99 16.17 -3.15
CA LEU A 163 -26.52 17.09 -4.16
C LEU A 163 -27.99 16.77 -4.52
N THR A 164 -28.50 15.61 -4.10
CA THR A 164 -29.86 15.13 -4.38
C THR A 164 -30.50 14.62 -3.08
N PRO A 165 -31.05 15.50 -2.21
CA PRO A 165 -31.47 15.15 -0.85
C PRO A 165 -32.45 13.96 -0.74
N GLY A 166 -33.28 13.72 -1.75
CA GLY A 166 -34.18 12.57 -1.79
C GLY A 166 -33.49 11.20 -1.96
N GLN A 167 -32.26 11.17 -2.46
CA GLN A 167 -31.48 9.94 -2.69
C GLN A 167 -30.55 9.61 -1.52
N LEU A 168 -30.26 10.58 -0.64
CA LEU A 168 -29.28 10.44 0.43
C LEU A 168 -29.56 9.28 1.40
N PRO A 169 -30.80 9.07 1.91
CA PRO A 169 -31.06 7.94 2.80
C PRO A 169 -30.78 6.58 2.14
N GLY A 170 -31.17 6.42 0.88
CA GLY A 170 -30.93 5.19 0.12
C GLY A 170 -29.44 4.95 -0.17
N ALA A 171 -28.69 6.00 -0.47
CA ALA A 171 -27.24 5.92 -0.65
C ALA A 171 -26.53 5.49 0.65
N ILE A 172 -26.95 6.02 1.80
CA ILE A 172 -26.41 5.63 3.11
C ILE A 172 -26.70 4.16 3.41
N ASP A 173 -27.92 3.69 3.20
CA ASP A 173 -28.28 2.30 3.47
C ASP A 173 -27.54 1.33 2.54
N THR A 174 -27.38 1.70 1.26
CA THR A 174 -26.58 0.94 0.29
C THR A 174 -25.13 0.87 0.73
N ALA A 175 -24.52 2.01 1.08
CA ALA A 175 -23.15 2.06 1.55
C ALA A 175 -22.93 1.16 2.78
N ARG A 176 -23.82 1.25 3.77
CA ARG A 176 -23.75 0.43 4.99
C ARG A 176 -23.83 -1.06 4.67
N GLN A 177 -24.72 -1.47 3.76
CA GLN A 177 -24.87 -2.89 3.39
C GLN A 177 -23.67 -3.40 2.60
N THR A 178 -23.20 -2.65 1.61
CA THR A 178 -22.06 -3.05 0.77
C THR A 178 -20.78 -3.14 1.58
N ILE A 179 -20.51 -2.17 2.47
CA ILE A 179 -19.36 -2.21 3.39
C ILE A 179 -19.45 -3.42 4.32
N LEU A 180 -20.61 -3.67 4.90
CA LEU A 180 -20.79 -4.83 5.78
C LEU A 180 -20.64 -6.17 5.04
N THR A 181 -21.07 -6.23 3.78
CA THR A 181 -20.90 -7.40 2.92
C THR A 181 -19.42 -7.64 2.65
N ALA A 182 -18.66 -6.60 2.30
CA ALA A 182 -17.21 -6.69 2.10
C ALA A 182 -16.50 -7.16 3.38
N LEU A 183 -16.86 -6.59 4.53
CA LEU A 183 -16.27 -6.97 5.83
C LEU A 183 -16.50 -8.45 6.17
N HIS A 184 -17.65 -9.03 5.81
CA HIS A 184 -17.96 -10.43 6.07
C HIS A 184 -17.34 -11.43 5.07
N GLN A 185 -16.62 -10.97 4.05
CA GLN A 185 -15.99 -11.90 3.11
C GLN A 185 -14.99 -12.83 3.80
N PRO A 186 -14.95 -14.12 3.44
CA PRO A 186 -13.99 -15.06 4.01
C PRO A 186 -12.54 -14.76 3.57
N LEU A 187 -11.58 -15.42 4.20
CA LEU A 187 -10.16 -15.39 3.84
C LEU A 187 -9.73 -16.74 3.22
N PRO A 188 -8.96 -16.74 2.12
CA PRO A 188 -8.89 -15.66 1.13
C PRO A 188 -10.26 -15.49 0.45
N PRO A 189 -10.63 -14.27 -0.02
CA PRO A 189 -11.91 -14.08 -0.68
C PRO A 189 -11.90 -14.82 -2.03
N PRO A 190 -12.79 -15.81 -2.27
CA PRO A 190 -12.85 -16.52 -3.54
C PRO A 190 -13.28 -15.57 -4.67
N ASP A 191 -14.19 -14.64 -4.35
CA ASP A 191 -14.63 -13.54 -5.20
C ASP A 191 -14.65 -12.24 -4.38
N PRO A 192 -13.67 -11.33 -4.55
CA PRO A 192 -13.65 -10.05 -3.85
C PRO A 192 -14.92 -9.23 -4.13
N THR A 193 -15.44 -8.54 -3.11
CA THR A 193 -16.64 -7.70 -3.26
C THR A 193 -16.34 -6.62 -4.27
N GLN A 194 -17.14 -6.55 -5.33
CA GLN A 194 -16.95 -5.54 -6.36
C GLN A 194 -17.07 -4.15 -5.75
N THR A 195 -16.08 -3.30 -6.04
CA THR A 195 -16.00 -1.93 -5.52
C THR A 195 -17.16 -1.08 -6.05
N GLY A 196 -17.69 -1.41 -7.23
CA GLY A 196 -18.72 -0.63 -7.90
C GLY A 196 -18.22 0.68 -8.51
N ALA A 197 -16.90 0.89 -8.61
CA ALA A 197 -16.32 2.10 -9.18
C ALA A 197 -16.73 2.27 -10.65
N HIS A 198 -17.42 3.37 -10.95
CA HIS A 198 -17.99 3.62 -12.28
C HIS A 198 -17.73 5.04 -12.80
N THR A 199 -17.29 5.96 -11.93
CA THR A 199 -16.83 7.30 -12.34
C THR A 199 -15.31 7.38 -12.35
N LEU A 200 -14.73 8.26 -13.16
CA LEU A 200 -13.29 8.46 -13.24
C LEU A 200 -12.67 8.78 -11.88
N PRO A 201 -13.24 9.65 -11.02
CA PRO A 201 -12.70 9.89 -9.68
C PRO A 201 -12.68 8.63 -8.80
N GLN A 202 -13.71 7.77 -8.88
CA GLN A 202 -13.77 6.51 -8.14
C GLN A 202 -12.74 5.52 -8.64
N VAL A 203 -12.60 5.36 -9.97
CA VAL A 203 -11.58 4.48 -10.56
C VAL A 203 -10.19 4.95 -10.17
N VAL A 204 -9.91 6.26 -10.26
CA VAL A 204 -8.62 6.82 -9.84
C VAL A 204 -8.35 6.54 -8.35
N ALA A 205 -9.36 6.70 -7.48
CA ALA A 205 -9.21 6.42 -6.06
C ALA A 205 -8.92 4.94 -5.79
N VAL A 206 -9.69 4.02 -6.38
CA VAL A 206 -9.48 2.57 -6.25
C VAL A 206 -8.10 2.16 -6.76
N GLU A 207 -7.69 2.64 -7.93
CA GLU A 207 -6.39 2.29 -8.49
C GLU A 207 -5.22 2.90 -7.71
N ALA A 208 -5.38 4.10 -7.14
CA ALA A 208 -4.39 4.67 -6.23
C ALA A 208 -4.24 3.85 -4.94
N ILE A 209 -5.36 3.33 -4.41
CA ILE A 209 -5.36 2.43 -3.24
C ILE A 209 -4.59 1.14 -3.58
N LYS A 210 -4.85 0.52 -4.74
CA LYS A 210 -4.16 -0.70 -5.18
C LYS A 210 -2.66 -0.50 -5.33
N VAL A 211 -2.23 0.58 -6.00
CA VAL A 211 -0.81 0.92 -6.13
C VAL A 211 -0.18 1.15 -4.75
N SER A 212 -0.88 1.85 -3.86
CA SER A 212 -0.39 2.08 -2.50
C SER A 212 -0.26 0.78 -1.71
N ALA A 213 -1.22 -0.15 -1.85
CA ALA A 213 -1.18 -1.48 -1.25
C ALA A 213 0.01 -2.28 -1.77
N ALA A 214 0.22 -2.28 -3.10
CA ALA A 214 1.31 -2.97 -3.75
C ALA A 214 2.67 -2.44 -3.28
N VAL A 215 2.84 -1.12 -3.16
CA VAL A 215 4.10 -0.51 -2.74
C VAL A 215 4.36 -0.66 -1.25
N ALA A 216 3.43 -0.22 -0.41
CA ALA A 216 3.66 -0.08 1.03
C ALA A 216 3.57 -1.41 1.78
N PHE A 217 2.69 -2.32 1.33
CA PHE A 217 2.43 -3.57 2.03
C PHE A 217 3.02 -4.74 1.27
N GLN A 218 2.60 -5.02 0.03
CA GLN A 218 3.06 -6.23 -0.66
C GLN A 218 4.57 -6.23 -0.93
N ALA A 219 5.05 -5.23 -1.67
CA ALA A 219 6.48 -5.09 -1.96
C ALA A 219 7.27 -4.74 -0.69
N GLY A 220 6.75 -3.84 0.15
CA GLY A 220 7.38 -3.42 1.40
C GLY A 220 7.64 -4.58 2.36
N GLU A 221 6.64 -5.42 2.61
CA GLU A 221 6.78 -6.56 3.50
C GLU A 221 7.63 -7.67 2.89
N LEU A 222 7.54 -7.91 1.58
CA LEU A 222 8.46 -8.85 0.91
C LEU A 222 9.92 -8.41 1.02
N VAL A 223 10.20 -7.11 0.95
CA VAL A 223 11.55 -6.59 1.20
C VAL A 223 11.97 -6.83 2.65
N LEU A 224 11.08 -6.65 3.63
CA LEU A 224 11.35 -6.98 5.03
C LEU A 224 11.62 -8.47 5.23
N LEU A 225 10.84 -9.35 4.57
CA LEU A 225 11.10 -10.79 4.55
C LEU A 225 12.47 -11.09 3.95
N GLY A 226 12.81 -10.39 2.87
CA GLY A 226 14.09 -10.52 2.19
C GLY A 226 15.29 -10.22 3.07
N VAL A 227 15.19 -9.30 4.03
CA VAL A 227 16.27 -9.04 5.00
C VAL A 227 16.60 -10.31 5.79
N VAL A 228 15.57 -11.00 6.29
CA VAL A 228 15.75 -12.21 7.11
C VAL A 228 16.18 -13.38 6.23
N GLN A 229 15.58 -13.52 5.04
CA GLN A 229 15.97 -14.55 4.06
C GLN A 229 17.42 -14.39 3.61
N THR A 230 17.87 -13.16 3.35
CA THR A 230 19.25 -12.84 2.94
C THR A 230 20.24 -13.25 4.02
N ALA A 231 19.96 -12.90 5.28
CA ALA A 231 20.80 -13.29 6.41
C ALA A 231 20.83 -14.80 6.61
N ASN A 232 19.69 -15.48 6.44
CA ASN A 232 19.60 -16.92 6.52
C ASN A 232 20.36 -17.62 5.39
N ALA A 233 20.21 -17.18 4.13
CA ALA A 233 20.89 -17.73 2.97
C ALA A 233 22.42 -17.66 3.13
N GLY A 234 22.95 -16.49 3.52
CA GLY A 234 24.38 -16.34 3.78
C GLY A 234 24.86 -17.20 4.96
N ALA A 235 24.09 -17.30 6.03
CA ALA A 235 24.43 -18.13 7.18
C ALA A 235 24.48 -19.63 6.84
N GLN A 236 23.50 -20.13 6.07
CA GLN A 236 23.44 -21.50 5.59
C GLN A 236 24.61 -21.82 4.65
N GLU A 237 24.85 -20.97 3.65
CA GLU A 237 25.96 -21.16 2.70
C GLU A 237 27.32 -21.17 3.41
N LEU A 238 27.50 -20.31 4.42
CA LEU A 238 28.71 -20.31 5.25
C LEU A 238 28.84 -21.57 6.09
N ALA A 239 27.72 -22.08 6.63
CA ALA A 239 27.69 -23.31 7.41
C ALA A 239 28.09 -24.53 6.56
N ASP A 240 27.59 -24.57 5.33
CA ASP A 240 27.75 -25.70 4.41
C ASP A 240 29.14 -25.70 3.77
N THR A 241 29.57 -24.57 3.24
CA THR A 241 30.81 -24.49 2.46
C THR A 241 32.00 -24.09 3.31
N GLY A 242 31.81 -23.21 4.29
CA GLY A 242 32.88 -22.52 5.01
C GLY A 242 33.55 -21.40 4.21
N ASN A 243 33.00 -21.04 3.04
CA ASN A 243 33.54 -20.00 2.17
C ASN A 243 32.78 -18.68 2.39
N PRO A 244 33.42 -17.64 2.95
CA PRO A 244 32.76 -16.35 3.20
C PRO A 244 32.37 -15.61 1.91
N VAL A 245 33.09 -15.82 0.81
CA VAL A 245 32.75 -15.19 -0.48
C VAL A 245 31.48 -15.81 -1.03
N ALA A 246 31.38 -17.14 -1.05
CA ALA A 246 30.17 -17.84 -1.47
C ALA A 246 28.96 -17.45 -0.60
N ALA A 247 29.16 -17.32 0.71
CA ALA A 247 28.11 -16.86 1.62
C ALA A 247 27.58 -15.45 1.30
N VAL A 248 28.47 -14.51 0.96
CA VAL A 248 28.07 -13.17 0.53
C VAL A 248 27.37 -13.21 -0.82
N GLU A 249 27.81 -14.04 -1.76
CA GLU A 249 27.17 -14.23 -3.06
C GLU A 249 25.76 -14.83 -2.92
N ALA A 250 25.57 -15.83 -2.05
CA ALA A 250 24.26 -16.41 -1.75
C ALA A 250 23.32 -15.37 -1.12
N ALA A 251 23.80 -14.59 -0.16
CA ALA A 251 23.05 -13.48 0.42
C ALA A 251 22.68 -12.44 -0.64
N ALA A 252 23.62 -12.03 -1.48
CA ALA A 252 23.38 -11.05 -2.54
C ALA A 252 22.38 -11.55 -3.59
N THR A 253 22.44 -12.84 -3.93
CA THR A 253 21.48 -13.49 -4.84
C THR A 253 20.08 -13.45 -4.26
N GLN A 254 19.91 -13.86 -2.99
CA GLN A 254 18.62 -13.80 -2.30
C GLN A 254 18.07 -12.37 -2.23
N ALA A 255 18.91 -11.39 -1.93
CA ALA A 255 18.50 -9.98 -1.90
C ALA A 255 18.05 -9.47 -3.27
N ALA A 256 18.77 -9.84 -4.33
CA ALA A 256 18.43 -9.48 -5.70
C ALA A 256 17.10 -10.08 -6.14
N ASP A 257 16.84 -11.34 -5.80
CA ASP A 257 15.59 -12.04 -6.11
C ASP A 257 14.39 -11.36 -5.44
N VAL A 258 14.52 -10.99 -4.15
CA VAL A 258 13.46 -10.28 -3.44
C VAL A 258 13.17 -8.92 -4.06
N VAL A 259 14.22 -8.14 -4.36
CA VAL A 259 14.06 -6.83 -5.02
C VAL A 259 13.39 -7.00 -6.37
N HIS A 260 13.75 -8.05 -7.12
CA HIS A 260 13.15 -8.33 -8.41
C HIS A 260 11.64 -8.61 -8.27
N VAL A 261 11.25 -9.53 -7.37
CA VAL A 261 9.83 -9.85 -7.11
C VAL A 261 9.06 -8.61 -6.66
N ALA A 262 9.59 -7.86 -5.69
CA ALA A 262 8.96 -6.65 -5.20
C ALA A 262 8.78 -5.59 -6.31
N SER A 263 9.79 -5.42 -7.17
CA SER A 263 9.71 -4.47 -8.29
C SER A 263 8.66 -4.86 -9.33
N THR A 264 8.50 -6.16 -9.60
CA THR A 264 7.49 -6.67 -10.54
C THR A 264 6.09 -6.41 -10.02
N ILE A 265 5.82 -6.66 -8.73
CA ILE A 265 4.52 -6.36 -8.10
C ILE A 265 4.15 -4.89 -8.23
N VAL A 266 5.08 -3.97 -7.92
CA VAL A 266 4.85 -2.53 -8.04
C VAL A 266 4.58 -2.15 -9.49
N LYS A 267 5.40 -2.64 -10.42
CA LYS A 267 5.26 -2.35 -11.84
C LYS A 267 3.91 -2.82 -12.38
N ASP A 268 3.54 -4.07 -12.13
CA ASP A 268 2.29 -4.66 -12.61
C ASP A 268 1.08 -3.91 -12.04
N SER A 269 1.14 -3.49 -10.77
CA SER A 269 0.10 -2.67 -10.17
C SER A 269 -0.01 -1.29 -10.81
N VAL A 270 1.10 -0.62 -11.12
CA VAL A 270 1.11 0.68 -11.78
C VAL A 270 0.60 0.57 -13.22
N ASP A 271 1.06 -0.42 -13.98
CA ASP A 271 0.65 -0.66 -15.36
C ASP A 271 -0.86 -0.94 -15.42
N THR A 272 -1.37 -1.74 -14.48
CA THR A 272 -2.81 -2.02 -14.33
C THR A 272 -3.60 -0.76 -13.99
N ALA A 273 -3.13 0.03 -13.03
CA ALA A 273 -3.76 1.29 -12.65
C ALA A 273 -3.86 2.26 -13.83
N VAL A 274 -2.76 2.44 -14.57
CA VAL A 274 -2.73 3.30 -15.76
C VAL A 274 -3.68 2.80 -16.83
N ALA A 275 -3.75 1.48 -17.06
CA ALA A 275 -4.68 0.88 -18.01
C ALA A 275 -6.14 1.13 -17.62
N ASN A 276 -6.50 0.88 -16.35
CA ASN A 276 -7.86 1.05 -15.83
C ASN A 276 -8.31 2.52 -15.85
N ILE A 277 -7.46 3.45 -15.40
CA ILE A 277 -7.74 4.89 -15.44
C ILE A 277 -7.94 5.35 -16.89
N ARG A 278 -7.10 4.88 -17.83
CA ARG A 278 -7.23 5.21 -19.25
C ARG A 278 -8.52 4.65 -19.84
N ALA A 279 -8.94 3.45 -19.42
CA ALA A 279 -10.19 2.86 -19.85
C ALA A 279 -11.39 3.68 -19.35
N ALA A 280 -11.42 4.04 -18.08
CA ALA A 280 -12.46 4.88 -17.48
C ALA A 280 -12.56 6.26 -18.16
N ALA A 281 -11.42 6.91 -18.43
CA ALA A 281 -11.39 8.20 -19.10
C ALA A 281 -11.96 8.15 -20.54
N LYS A 282 -11.85 7.00 -21.22
CA LYS A 282 -12.45 6.79 -22.55
C LYS A 282 -13.95 6.53 -22.48
N GLN A 283 -14.44 5.92 -21.40
CA GLN A 283 -15.85 5.64 -21.19
C GLN A 283 -16.64 6.91 -20.81
N GLU A 284 -16.02 7.84 -20.07
CA GLU A 284 -16.63 9.14 -19.72
C GLU A 284 -16.68 10.16 -20.86
N LEU A 285 -16.06 9.87 -22.02
CA LEU A 285 -16.16 10.69 -23.21
C LEU A 285 -17.33 10.19 -24.08
N PRO A 286 -18.56 10.71 -23.95
CA PRO A 286 -19.54 10.53 -25.01
C PRO A 286 -18.97 11.19 -26.28
N ALA A 287 -18.96 10.42 -27.38
CA ALA A 287 -18.83 10.99 -28.72
C ALA A 287 -19.75 12.22 -28.79
N ALA A 288 -19.17 13.38 -29.08
CA ALA A 288 -19.88 14.64 -29.21
C ALA A 288 -21.10 14.43 -30.10
N HIS A 289 -22.26 14.25 -29.47
CA HIS A 289 -23.52 14.38 -30.17
C HIS A 289 -23.59 15.87 -30.46
N SER A 290 -23.35 16.20 -31.73
CA SER A 290 -23.66 17.49 -32.31
C SER A 290 -25.12 17.81 -32.02
N ALA A 291 -25.38 18.39 -30.84
CA ALA A 291 -26.60 19.09 -30.56
C ALA A 291 -26.59 20.31 -31.48
N ARG A 292 -27.15 20.15 -32.68
CA ARG A 292 -27.65 21.27 -33.46
C ARG A 292 -28.67 21.96 -32.56
N LEU A 293 -28.25 23.05 -31.93
CA LEU A 293 -29.17 24.02 -31.33
C LEU A 293 -30.12 24.49 -32.44
N PRO A 294 -31.44 24.43 -32.26
CA PRO A 294 -32.36 25.10 -33.17
C PRO A 294 -32.10 26.60 -33.09
N VAL A 295 -31.65 27.18 -34.20
CA VAL A 295 -31.57 28.63 -34.39
C VAL A 295 -33.00 29.17 -34.46
N ALA A 296 -33.35 30.07 -33.55
CA ALA A 296 -34.49 30.98 -33.71
C ALA A 296 -33.97 32.42 -33.90
N PRO A 297 -34.64 33.27 -34.72
CA PRO A 297 -34.10 34.55 -35.19
C PRO A 297 -34.14 35.68 -34.14
N PRO A 298 -33.44 36.80 -34.38
CA PRO A 298 -33.08 37.78 -33.36
C PRO A 298 -34.24 38.74 -33.04
N ALA A 299 -34.37 39.10 -31.76
CA ALA A 299 -35.08 40.30 -31.33
C ALA A 299 -34.13 41.20 -30.54
N THR A 300 -33.94 42.40 -31.09
CA THR A 300 -33.15 43.54 -30.62
C THR A 300 -33.77 44.17 -29.37
N HIS A 301 -32.96 44.59 -28.38
CA HIS A 301 -32.82 45.99 -27.91
C HIS A 301 -32.09 46.12 -26.55
N ALA A 302 -31.09 47.01 -26.55
CA ALA A 302 -30.68 47.97 -25.51
C ALA A 302 -29.81 47.56 -24.28
N SER A 303 -28.50 47.85 -24.42
CA SER A 303 -27.67 48.80 -23.64
C SER A 303 -27.41 48.66 -22.12
N VAL A 304 -26.13 48.33 -21.83
CA VAL A 304 -25.16 48.94 -20.88
C VAL A 304 -25.47 49.07 -19.38
N ALA A 305 -24.65 48.39 -18.56
CA ALA A 305 -23.92 49.03 -17.44
C ALA A 305 -22.63 48.24 -17.12
N GLU A 306 -21.49 48.93 -17.24
CA GLU A 306 -20.14 48.52 -16.85
C GLU A 306 -19.92 48.85 -15.36
N VAL A 307 -19.41 47.88 -14.58
CA VAL A 307 -18.78 48.14 -13.27
C VAL A 307 -17.49 47.34 -13.18
N LYS A 308 -16.37 48.05 -13.05
CA LYS A 308 -15.02 47.54 -12.77
C LYS A 308 -14.77 47.40 -11.26
N THR A 309 -13.69 46.66 -10.95
CA THR A 309 -12.92 46.50 -9.69
C THR A 309 -13.30 45.28 -8.84
N GLY A 310 -12.41 44.37 -8.41
CA GLY A 310 -10.97 44.20 -8.57
C GLY A 310 -10.53 42.77 -8.17
N ASP A 311 -9.28 42.43 -8.50
CA ASP A 311 -8.45 41.27 -8.14
C ASP A 311 -9.10 39.91 -7.80
N VAL A 312 -9.16 39.04 -8.81
CA VAL A 312 -9.36 37.59 -8.64
C VAL A 312 -7.99 36.90 -8.58
N VAL A 313 -7.67 36.34 -7.42
CA VAL A 313 -6.64 35.30 -7.28
C VAL A 313 -7.02 34.15 -8.21
N LYS A 314 -6.14 33.87 -9.18
CA LYS A 314 -6.29 32.80 -10.17
C LYS A 314 -6.39 31.45 -9.43
N PRO A 315 -7.49 30.68 -9.55
CA PRO A 315 -7.50 29.31 -9.07
C PRO A 315 -6.53 28.50 -9.91
N ASP A 316 -5.67 27.72 -9.26
CA ASP A 316 -4.81 26.76 -9.95
C ASP A 316 -5.65 25.86 -10.85
N LYS A 317 -5.14 25.64 -12.06
CA LYS A 317 -5.81 24.84 -13.08
C LYS A 317 -6.19 23.46 -12.52
N PRO A 318 -7.36 22.91 -12.88
CA PRO A 318 -7.69 21.54 -12.52
C PRO A 318 -6.60 20.59 -13.03
N LEU A 319 -6.11 19.73 -12.15
CA LEU A 319 -5.13 18.69 -12.46
C LEU A 319 -5.70 17.83 -13.59
N THR A 320 -5.10 17.93 -14.77
CA THR A 320 -5.48 17.10 -15.91
C THR A 320 -4.87 15.72 -15.75
N ALA A 321 -5.48 14.69 -16.32
CA ALA A 321 -4.96 13.31 -16.30
C ALA A 321 -3.49 13.20 -16.78
N ARG A 322 -3.06 14.10 -17.68
CA ARG A 322 -1.65 14.22 -18.09
C ARG A 322 -0.74 14.62 -16.93
N SER A 323 -1.15 15.58 -16.11
CA SER A 323 -0.34 16.07 -14.97
C SER A 323 -0.14 15.04 -13.86
N VAL A 324 -1.10 14.13 -13.69
CA VAL A 324 -1.02 13.00 -12.75
C VAL A 324 -0.05 11.95 -13.30
N THR A 325 -0.18 11.59 -14.58
CA THR A 325 0.72 10.64 -15.26
C THR A 325 2.17 11.15 -15.22
N ASP A 326 2.41 12.44 -15.48
CA ASP A 326 3.74 13.06 -15.45
C ASP A 326 4.34 13.13 -14.03
N ARG A 327 3.52 13.10 -12.97
CA ARG A 327 4.00 13.03 -11.59
C ARG A 327 4.36 11.61 -11.20
N VAL A 328 3.54 10.63 -11.58
CA VAL A 328 3.81 9.20 -11.34
C VAL A 328 5.10 8.77 -12.06
N ASP A 329 5.26 9.12 -13.34
CA ASP A 329 6.49 8.82 -14.09
C ASP A 329 7.75 9.42 -13.44
N ARG A 330 7.64 10.62 -12.87
CA ARG A 330 8.76 11.26 -12.15
C ARG A 330 9.10 10.55 -10.84
N VAL A 331 8.11 10.07 -10.10
CA VAL A 331 8.34 9.31 -8.86
C VAL A 331 8.96 7.96 -9.18
N VAL A 332 8.42 7.23 -10.17
CA VAL A 332 8.97 5.95 -10.62
C VAL A 332 10.41 6.12 -11.08
N LYS A 333 10.69 7.13 -11.91
CA LYS A 333 12.04 7.44 -12.37
C LYS A 333 12.98 7.81 -11.22
N SER A 334 12.51 8.61 -10.25
CA SER A 334 13.31 8.99 -9.08
C SER A 334 13.67 7.79 -8.20
N VAL A 335 12.79 6.79 -8.08
CA VAL A 335 13.05 5.56 -7.30
C VAL A 335 14.05 4.67 -8.02
N VAL A 336 13.87 4.47 -9.33
CA VAL A 336 14.79 3.69 -10.18
C VAL A 336 16.20 4.32 -10.20
N ASP A 337 16.28 5.64 -10.39
CA ASP A 337 17.55 6.37 -10.43
C ASP A 337 18.26 6.35 -9.05
N SER A 338 17.50 6.40 -7.96
CA SER A 338 18.06 6.31 -6.60
C SER A 338 18.67 4.93 -6.32
N HIS A 339 18.03 3.86 -6.80
CA HIS A 339 18.54 2.49 -6.69
C HIS A 339 19.77 2.22 -7.58
N ALA A 340 19.77 2.72 -8.82
CA ALA A 340 20.93 2.61 -9.71
C ALA A 340 22.17 3.32 -9.12
N LYS A 341 21.96 4.44 -8.43
CA LYS A 341 23.03 5.21 -7.77
C LYS A 341 23.59 4.50 -6.54
N THR A 342 22.79 3.73 -5.80
CA THR A 342 23.26 2.94 -4.65
C THR A 342 24.09 1.73 -5.09
N LEU A 343 23.70 1.07 -6.18
CA LEU A 343 24.47 -0.04 -6.78
C LEU A 343 25.83 0.41 -7.34
N HIS A 344 25.91 1.62 -7.91
CA HIS A 344 27.17 2.15 -8.43
C HIS A 344 28.15 2.61 -7.34
N LEU A 345 27.67 3.11 -6.20
CA LEU A 345 28.55 3.50 -5.08
C LEU A 345 29.25 2.29 -4.46
N ASN A 346 28.55 1.16 -4.35
CA ASN A 346 29.12 -0.07 -3.78
C ASN A 346 30.23 -0.70 -4.67
N LYS A 347 30.22 -0.40 -5.98
CA LYS A 347 31.23 -0.89 -6.92
C LYS A 347 32.52 -0.05 -6.93
N SER A 348 32.46 1.21 -6.50
CA SER A 348 33.60 2.12 -6.53
C SER A 348 34.50 2.05 -5.29
N GLU A 349 34.02 1.52 -4.16
CA GLU A 349 34.85 1.35 -2.95
C GLU A 349 35.75 0.11 -2.99
N SER A 350 35.48 -0.87 -3.86
CA SER A 350 36.25 -2.13 -3.92
C SER A 350 37.57 -2.06 -4.71
N THR A 351 37.90 -0.94 -5.35
CA THR A 351 39.07 -0.85 -6.27
C THR A 351 40.22 0.03 -5.82
N THR A 352 40.18 0.63 -4.61
CA THR A 352 41.17 1.67 -4.25
C THR A 352 42.26 1.26 -3.26
N ASP A 353 42.36 0.00 -2.82
CA ASP A 353 43.32 -0.36 -1.76
C ASP A 353 44.28 -1.52 -2.09
N THR A 354 44.73 -1.62 -3.35
CA THR A 354 45.78 -2.58 -3.75
C THR A 354 46.82 -1.95 -4.66
N LYS A 355 47.37 -0.79 -4.27
CA LYS A 355 48.52 -0.20 -5.01
C LYS A 355 49.58 0.47 -4.14
N GLY A 356 49.66 0.11 -2.86
CA GLY A 356 50.57 0.77 -1.90
C GLY A 356 51.27 -0.17 -0.93
N ARG A 357 51.82 -1.31 -1.37
CA ARG A 357 52.73 -2.08 -0.51
C ARG A 357 53.74 -2.96 -1.27
N HIS A 358 54.54 -2.33 -2.11
CA HIS A 358 55.86 -2.86 -2.52
C HIS A 358 56.83 -1.69 -2.73
N ALA A 359 57.36 -1.16 -1.63
CA ALA A 359 58.61 -0.40 -1.58
C ALA A 359 58.96 -0.10 -0.11
N ARG A 360 59.57 -1.07 0.56
CA ARG A 360 60.65 -0.97 1.56
C ARG A 360 60.82 -2.32 2.24
#